data_AF-A0A7S2SM28-F1
#
_entry.id   AF-A0A7S2SM28-F1
#
_cell.length_a   1.000
_cell.length_b   1.000
_cell.length_c   1.000
_cell.angle_alpha   90.00
_cell.angle_beta   90.00
_cell.angle_gamma   90.00
#
_symmetry.space_group_name_H-M   'P 1'
#
loop_
_entity.id
_entity.type
_entity.pdbx_description
1 polymer ?
#
loop_
_entity_poly.entity_id
_entity_poly.type
_entity_poly.pdbx_seq_one_letter_code
_entity_poly.pdbx_strand_id
1 'polypeptide(L)'
;TEDNIGRSFPTWLALLCQYIILYKNILPIVLYGILEGFTQLQSKYISWDKEMYCEVTNKTAKCNSSNLANEIGSIQWLFTDKTGTLTRNEMRLMGCSFG
;
A
#
# COMPACT_ATOMS: atom_id res chain seq x y z
N THR A 1 -27.33 -51.92 26.71
CA THR A 1 -25.92 -52.37 26.69
C THR A 1 -25.24 -51.89 25.42
N GLU A 2 -25.35 -50.60 25.07
CA GLU A 2 -24.93 -50.11 23.73
C GLU A 2 -24.46 -48.64 23.71
N ASP A 3 -24.06 -48.05 24.86
CA ASP A 3 -23.69 -46.62 24.90
C ASP A 3 -22.18 -46.35 25.01
N ASN A 4 -21.32 -47.36 24.82
CA ASN A 4 -19.87 -47.23 25.06
C ASN A 4 -18.97 -47.43 23.83
N ILE A 5 -19.53 -47.46 22.61
CA ILE A 5 -18.74 -47.59 21.36
C ILE A 5 -18.40 -46.22 20.74
N GLY A 6 -18.96 -45.11 21.25
CA GLY A 6 -18.86 -43.79 20.61
C GLY A 6 -17.89 -42.75 21.21
N ARG A 7 -17.23 -43.00 22.35
CA ARG A 7 -16.39 -41.99 23.02
C ARG A 7 -15.04 -42.54 23.49
N SER A 8 -14.16 -42.86 22.54
CA SER A 8 -12.74 -43.08 22.80
C SER A 8 -11.85 -42.13 21.98
N PHE A 9 -12.41 -41.01 21.51
CA PHE A 9 -11.56 -39.94 20.98
C PHE A 9 -11.12 -39.06 22.14
N PRO A 10 -9.81 -38.89 22.39
CA PRO A 10 -9.33 -38.05 23.47
C PRO A 10 -9.89 -36.63 23.32
N THR A 11 -10.58 -36.14 24.35
CA THR A 11 -11.19 -34.80 24.35
C THR A 11 -10.15 -33.70 24.12
N TRP A 12 -8.95 -33.88 24.66
CA TRP A 12 -7.82 -32.96 24.42
C TRP A 12 -7.44 -32.87 22.93
N LEU A 13 -7.52 -33.99 22.20
CA LEU A 13 -7.19 -34.05 20.78
C LEU A 13 -8.28 -33.38 19.94
N ALA A 14 -9.55 -33.60 20.30
CA ALA A 14 -10.67 -32.92 19.65
C ALA A 14 -10.60 -31.40 19.84
N LEU A 15 -10.27 -30.93 21.05
CA LEU A 15 -10.06 -29.51 21.35
C LEU A 15 -8.86 -28.95 20.56
N LEU A 16 -7.75 -29.69 20.49
CA LEU A 16 -6.57 -29.29 19.72
C LEU A 16 -6.90 -29.13 18.23
N CYS A 17 -7.58 -30.10 17.62
CA CYS A 17 -8.04 -30.00 16.24
C CYS A 17 -8.97 -28.81 16.01
N GLN A 18 -9.89 -28.54 16.94
CA GLN A 18 -10.78 -27.38 16.88
C GLN A 18 -9.99 -26.05 16.88
N TYR A 19 -8.98 -25.92 17.74
CA TYR A 19 -8.11 -24.73 17.75
C TYR A 19 -7.31 -24.59 16.46
N ILE A 20 -6.73 -25.67 15.91
CA ILE A 20 -5.98 -25.61 14.64
C ILE A 20 -6.87 -25.09 13.50
N ILE A 21 -8.10 -25.59 13.39
CA ILE A 21 -9.05 -25.18 12.36
C ILE A 21 -9.42 -23.69 12.53
N LEU A 22 -9.62 -23.25 13.77
CA LEU A 22 -9.91 -21.86 14.09
C LEU A 22 -8.76 -20.93 13.66
N TYR A 23 -7.52 -21.25 14.03
CA TYR A 23 -6.34 -20.42 13.70
C TYR A 23 -6.04 -20.39 12.20
N LYS A 24 -6.18 -21.52 11.50
CA LYS A 24 -5.97 -21.58 10.03
C LYS A 24 -6.85 -20.58 9.29
N ASN A 25 -8.06 -20.34 9.76
CA ASN A 25 -9.00 -19.41 9.13
C ASN A 25 -8.77 -17.96 9.56
N ILE A 26 -8.41 -17.71 10.82
CA ILE A 26 -8.16 -16.35 11.33
C ILE A 26 -6.88 -15.75 10.77
N LEU A 27 -5.81 -16.54 10.67
CA LEU A 27 -4.49 -16.08 10.25
C LEU A 27 -4.48 -15.34 8.90
N PRO A 28 -5.09 -15.87 7.81
CA PRO A 28 -5.13 -15.15 6.53
C PRO A 28 -6.00 -13.89 6.57
N ILE A 29 -7.12 -13.90 7.32
CA ILE A 29 -8.02 -12.75 7.42
C ILE A 29 -7.30 -11.58 8.07
N VAL A 30 -6.61 -11.83 9.18
CA VAL A 30 -5.87 -10.80 9.92
C VAL A 30 -4.70 -10.28 9.11
N LEU A 31 -3.91 -11.17 8.48
CA LEU A 31 -2.77 -10.77 7.66
C LEU A 31 -3.19 -9.85 6.51
N TYR A 32 -4.24 -10.25 5.77
CA TYR A 32 -4.74 -9.45 4.65
C TYR A 32 -5.30 -8.10 5.11
N GLY A 33 -6.09 -8.10 6.19
CA GLY A 33 -6.66 -6.86 6.74
C GLY A 33 -5.59 -5.88 7.21
N ILE A 34 -4.51 -6.37 7.83
CA ILE A 34 -3.39 -5.54 8.26
C ILE A 34 -2.62 -4.99 7.05
N LEU A 35 -2.31 -5.81 6.04
CA LEU A 35 -1.60 -5.38 4.84
C LEU A 35 -2.35 -4.25 4.12
N GLU A 36 -3.66 -4.41 3.92
CA GLU A 36 -4.50 -3.39 3.31
C GLU A 36 -4.59 -2.11 4.16
N GLY A 37 -4.68 -2.26 5.49
CA GLY A 37 -4.63 -1.12 6.41
C GLY A 37 -3.31 -0.34 6.33
N PHE A 38 -2.17 -1.03 6.23
CA PHE A 38 -0.86 -0.38 6.11
C PHE A 38 -0.71 0.40 4.81
N THR A 39 -1.17 -0.12 3.67
CA THR A 39 -1.07 0.62 2.39
C THR A 39 -1.92 1.90 2.39
N GLN A 40 -3.09 1.85 3.05
CA GLN A 40 -3.94 3.03 3.23
C GLN A 40 -3.29 4.07 4.14
N LEU A 41 -2.68 3.64 5.25
CA LEU A 41 -1.93 4.52 6.14
C LEU A 41 -0.78 5.20 5.39
N GLN A 42 0.02 4.44 4.63
CA GLN A 42 1.14 4.99 3.84
C GLN A 42 0.67 6.03 2.81
N SER A 43 -0.41 5.74 2.08
CA SER A 43 -1.02 6.71 1.15
C SER A 43 -1.44 8.02 1.84
N LYS A 44 -1.98 7.90 3.07
CA LYS A 44 -2.35 9.05 3.89
C LYS A 44 -1.13 9.85 4.36
N TYR A 45 -0.06 9.17 4.76
CA TYR A 45 1.21 9.81 5.12
C TYR A 45 1.79 10.63 3.96
N ILE A 46 1.81 10.08 2.73
CA ILE A 46 2.23 10.81 1.53
C ILE A 46 1.39 12.07 1.32
N SER A 47 0.07 11.96 1.54
CA SER A 47 -0.85 13.08 1.32
C SER A 47 -0.75 14.18 2.39
N TRP A 48 -0.23 13.85 3.57
CA TRP A 48 -0.03 14.76 4.69
C TRP A 48 1.35 15.39 4.74
N ASP A 49 2.27 14.94 3.88
CA ASP A 49 3.61 15.50 3.81
C ASP A 49 3.57 16.95 3.33
N LYS A 50 4.18 17.83 4.13
CA LYS A 50 4.29 19.27 3.83
C LYS A 50 5.38 19.57 2.82
N GLU A 51 6.41 18.73 2.71
CA GLU A 51 7.51 18.93 1.76
C GLU A 51 7.07 18.72 0.31
N MET A 52 6.05 17.88 0.11
CA MET A 52 5.44 17.64 -1.20
C MET A 52 4.26 18.57 -1.51
N TYR A 53 4.16 19.71 -0.81
CA TYR A 53 3.16 20.74 -1.09
C TYR A 53 3.66 21.75 -2.12
N CYS A 54 2.89 21.97 -3.19
CA CYS A 54 3.21 22.99 -4.18
C CYS A 54 2.46 24.30 -3.89
N GLU A 55 3.20 25.32 -3.44
CA GLU A 55 2.65 26.63 -3.10
C GLU A 55 2.04 27.35 -4.32
N VAL A 56 2.66 27.23 -5.50
CA VAL A 56 2.22 27.92 -6.73
C VAL A 56 0.82 27.46 -7.17
N THR A 57 0.52 26.17 -7.01
CA THR A 57 -0.77 25.58 -7.43
C THR A 57 -1.70 25.32 -6.24
N ASN A 58 -1.27 25.56 -5.00
CA ASN A 58 -1.95 25.19 -3.76
C ASN A 58 -2.44 23.73 -3.74
N LYS A 59 -1.57 22.80 -4.17
CA LYS A 59 -1.90 21.37 -4.24
C LYS A 59 -0.91 20.56 -3.41
N THR A 60 -1.42 19.66 -2.58
CA THR A 60 -0.65 18.60 -1.92
C THR A 60 -0.46 17.42 -2.87
N ALA A 61 0.57 16.61 -2.64
CA ALA A 61 0.69 15.31 -3.30
C ALA A 61 -0.54 14.45 -2.96
N LYS A 62 -1.20 13.91 -3.99
CA LYS A 62 -2.37 13.05 -3.82
C LYS A 62 -2.03 11.65 -4.31
N CYS A 63 -2.13 10.68 -3.42
CA CYS A 63 -1.99 9.27 -3.78
C CYS A 63 -3.37 8.71 -4.19
N ASN A 64 -3.59 8.50 -5.48
CA ASN A 64 -4.86 7.96 -5.99
C ASN A 64 -4.95 6.43 -5.90
N SER A 65 -3.81 5.74 -5.77
CA SER A 65 -3.74 4.28 -5.64
C SER A 65 -2.72 3.90 -4.57
N SER A 66 -3.20 3.32 -3.46
CA SER A 66 -2.37 2.88 -2.33
C SER A 66 -1.44 1.73 -2.67
N ASN A 67 -1.79 0.89 -3.65
CA ASN A 67 -0.94 -0.23 -4.08
C ASN A 67 0.35 0.27 -4.74
N LEU A 68 0.25 1.31 -5.58
CA LEU A 68 1.44 1.93 -6.19
C LEU A 68 2.34 2.55 -5.13
N ALA A 69 1.79 3.11 -4.04
CA ALA A 69 2.60 3.74 -3.00
C ALA A 69 3.66 2.81 -2.41
N ASN A 70 3.38 1.51 -2.33
CA ASN A 70 4.35 0.50 -1.88
C ASN A 70 5.43 0.21 -2.92
N GLU A 71 5.06 0.20 -4.20
CA GLU A 71 5.95 -0.15 -5.31
C GLU A 71 6.92 0.98 -5.66
N ILE A 72 6.66 2.23 -5.25
CA ILE A 72 7.53 3.38 -5.54
C ILE A 72 8.97 3.15 -5.06
N GLY A 73 9.17 2.42 -3.97
CA GLY A 73 10.50 2.12 -3.44
C GLY A 73 11.34 1.16 -4.29
N SER A 74 10.74 0.43 -5.22
CA SER A 74 11.41 -0.60 -6.05
C SER A 74 11.46 -0.24 -7.55
N ILE A 75 11.14 0.99 -7.91
CA ILE A 75 11.17 1.43 -9.32
C ILE A 75 12.62 1.59 -9.80
N GLN A 76 12.94 1.01 -10.95
CA GLN A 76 14.27 1.09 -11.57
C GLN A 76 14.35 2.07 -12.74
N TRP A 77 13.22 2.33 -13.41
CA TRP A 77 13.17 3.16 -14.62
C TRP A 77 12.09 4.22 -14.47
N LEU A 78 12.47 5.48 -14.69
CA LEU A 78 11.57 6.62 -14.71
C LEU A 78 11.47 7.16 -16.14
N PHE A 79 10.32 6.98 -16.76
CA PHE A 79 10.01 7.62 -18.04
C PHE A 79 9.37 8.98 -17.74
N THR A 80 9.93 10.03 -18.31
CA THR A 80 9.47 11.41 -18.11
C THR A 80 9.13 12.07 -19.44
N ASP A 81 8.07 12.86 -19.46
CA ASP A 81 7.72 13.69 -20.61
C ASP A 81 8.51 15.01 -20.58
N LYS A 82 8.81 15.57 -21.75
CA LYS A 82 9.59 16.80 -21.86
C LYS A 82 8.75 18.03 -21.55
N THR A 83 7.64 18.20 -22.27
CA THR A 83 6.85 19.43 -22.22
C THR A 83 5.82 19.35 -21.10
N GLY A 84 5.79 20.34 -20.21
CA GLY A 84 4.85 20.35 -19.08
C GLY A 84 5.32 19.57 -17.86
N THR A 85 6.36 18.72 -17.97
CA THR A 85 7.04 18.09 -16.82
C THR A 85 8.45 18.66 -16.62
N LEU A 86 9.38 18.46 -17.56
CA LEU A 86 10.74 19.00 -17.43
C LEU A 86 10.80 20.50 -17.70
N THR A 87 10.05 20.97 -18.69
CA THR A 87 10.02 22.39 -19.06
C THR A 87 8.64 22.97 -18.82
N ARG A 88 8.60 24.12 -18.12
CA ARG A 88 7.41 24.98 -18.13
C ARG A 88 7.22 25.52 -19.55
N ASN A 89 5.97 25.70 -19.97
CA ASN A 89 5.65 26.25 -21.29
C ASN A 89 5.85 27.79 -21.31
N GLU A 90 7.05 28.23 -20.94
CA GLU A 90 7.48 29.63 -20.92
C GLU A 90 8.86 29.70 -21.56
N MET A 91 8.98 30.44 -22.66
CA MET A 91 10.26 30.67 -23.32
C MET A 91 10.79 32.05 -22.96
N ARG A 92 12.05 32.12 -22.51
CA ARG A 92 12.73 33.37 -22.20
C ARG A 92 13.92 33.54 -23.14
N LEU A 93 14.01 34.71 -23.78
CA LEU A 93 15.16 35.07 -24.59
C LEU A 93 16.34 35.40 -23.65
N MET A 94 17.38 34.57 -23.69
CA MET A 94 18.53 34.70 -22.77
C MET A 94 19.63 35.60 -23.32
N GLY A 95 19.65 35.82 -24.64
CA GLY A 95 20.62 36.72 -25.28
C GLY A 95 20.45 36.74 -26.79
N CYS A 96 20.86 37.85 -27.38
CA CYS A 96 20.98 38.03 -28.82
C CYS A 96 22.31 38.74 -29.10
N SER A 97 23.08 38.21 -30.05
CA SER A 97 24.29 38.85 -30.54
C SER A 97 23.97 39.59 -31.82
N PHE A 98 24.35 40.87 -31.88
CA PHE A 98 24.27 41.69 -33.08
C PHE A 98 25.71 42.03 -33.50
N GLY A 99 25.98 41.88 -34.80
CA GLY A 99 27.24 42.29 -35.44
C GLY A 99 27.13 43.66 -36.06
#